data_AF-A0A183U3F9-F1
#
_entry.id   AF-A0A183U3F9-F1
#
_cell.length_a   1.000
_cell.length_b   1.000
_cell.length_c   1.000
_cell.angle_alpha   90.00
_cell.angle_beta   90.00
_cell.angle_gamma   90.00
#
_symmetry.space_group_name_H-M   'P 1'
#
loop_
_entity.id
_entity.type
_entity.pdbx_description
1 polymer ?
#
loop_
_entity_poly.entity_id
_entity_poly.type
_entity_poly.pdbx_seq_one_letter_code
_entity_poly.pdbx_strand_id
1 'polypeptide(L)'
;MIITSVSCGHQPFELLTAICCLEFVTKYFSDTLVSGFTTGAAVHVAVGQLNVVLGINVKSVGNMHIFERIANIIAGIPEANPYVVITSLCSMLFIYIGKEFIDPPVRRRSKAIQIPYELILIVAGTVISYTMKLQDDFHVRCVGNIPVGMPRPQMPRFDLISECLADALAIAALSIAIHISMAKMLAKKLKYNIDAGQVGSL
;
A
#
# COMPACT_ATOMS: atom_id res chain seq x y z
N MET A 1 -1.39 14.55 -11.24
CA MET A 1 -1.62 14.60 -12.70
C MET A 1 -1.54 13.21 -13.34
N ILE A 2 -0.41 12.49 -13.25
CA ILE A 2 -0.31 11.12 -13.80
C ILE A 2 -1.25 10.15 -13.06
N ILE A 3 -1.27 10.18 -11.72
CA ILE A 3 -2.13 9.31 -10.90
C ILE A 3 -3.63 9.56 -11.18
N THR A 4 -4.03 10.82 -11.36
CA THR A 4 -5.43 11.21 -11.65
C THR A 4 -5.85 10.81 -13.07
N SER A 5 -4.94 10.91 -14.05
CA SER A 5 -5.19 10.42 -15.42
C SER A 5 -5.32 8.91 -15.47
N VAL A 6 -4.49 8.18 -14.69
CA VAL A 6 -4.57 6.72 -14.57
C VAL A 6 -5.87 6.31 -13.89
N SER A 7 -6.27 6.93 -12.77
CA SER A 7 -7.51 6.58 -12.06
C SER A 7 -8.79 6.93 -12.84
N CYS A 8 -8.86 8.10 -13.49
CA CYS A 8 -10.09 8.53 -14.17
C CYS A 8 -10.32 7.81 -15.53
N GLY A 9 -9.24 7.36 -16.19
CA GLY A 9 -9.31 6.52 -17.39
C GLY A 9 -9.51 5.02 -17.09
N HIS A 10 -9.16 4.58 -15.87
CA HIS A 10 -9.28 3.18 -15.43
C HIS A 10 -10.74 2.72 -15.39
N GLN A 11 -11.61 3.48 -14.72
CA GLN A 11 -12.95 3.04 -14.35
C GLN A 11 -13.83 2.51 -15.51
N PRO A 12 -13.98 3.20 -16.66
CA PRO A 12 -14.84 2.71 -17.75
C PRO A 12 -14.16 1.65 -18.63
N PHE A 13 -12.82 1.63 -18.70
CA PHE A 13 -12.09 0.68 -19.54
C PHE A 13 -11.90 -0.67 -18.84
N GLU A 14 -11.68 -0.66 -17.52
CA GLU A 14 -11.70 -1.87 -16.67
C GLU A 14 -13.06 -2.55 -16.72
N LEU A 15 -14.17 -1.80 -16.63
CA LEU A 15 -15.51 -2.38 -16.69
C LEU A 15 -15.77 -3.09 -18.02
N LEU A 16 -15.32 -2.52 -19.14
CA LEU A 16 -15.53 -3.08 -20.48
C LEU A 16 -14.61 -4.29 -20.76
N THR A 17 -13.35 -4.23 -20.34
CA THR A 17 -12.40 -5.35 -20.51
C THR A 17 -12.60 -6.47 -19.48
N ALA A 18 -13.03 -6.15 -18.25
CA ALA A 18 -13.42 -7.13 -17.24
C ALA A 18 -14.63 -7.95 -17.73
N ILE A 19 -15.68 -7.32 -18.26
CA ILE A 19 -16.86 -8.04 -18.75
C ILE A 19 -16.52 -8.96 -19.95
N CYS A 20 -15.62 -8.54 -20.85
CA CYS A 20 -15.28 -9.31 -22.05
C CYS A 20 -14.17 -10.36 -21.89
N CYS A 21 -13.32 -10.30 -20.86
CA CYS A 21 -12.15 -11.19 -20.70
C CYS A 21 -12.11 -12.01 -19.40
N LEU A 22 -13.12 -11.89 -18.51
CA LEU A 22 -13.07 -12.48 -17.17
C LEU A 22 -12.89 -14.00 -17.13
N GLU A 23 -13.48 -14.74 -18.08
CA GLU A 23 -13.45 -16.20 -18.07
C GLU A 23 -12.09 -16.79 -18.49
N PHE A 24 -11.33 -16.07 -19.33
CA PHE A 24 -10.03 -16.53 -19.80
C PHE A 24 -8.92 -16.21 -18.80
N VAL A 25 -8.91 -15.01 -18.22
CA VAL A 25 -7.86 -14.56 -17.29
C VAL A 25 -7.88 -15.33 -15.96
N THR A 26 -9.08 -15.66 -15.45
CA THR A 26 -9.24 -16.44 -14.21
C THR A 26 -8.73 -17.87 -14.32
N LYS A 27 -8.61 -18.42 -15.55
CA LYS A 27 -7.96 -19.73 -15.80
C LYS A 27 -6.43 -19.66 -15.80
N TYR A 28 -5.84 -18.49 -16.06
CA TYR A 28 -4.38 -18.34 -16.21
C TYR A 28 -3.67 -17.93 -14.92
N PHE A 29 -4.34 -17.26 -13.98
CA PHE A 29 -3.75 -16.88 -12.70
C PHE A 29 -3.99 -17.97 -11.66
N SER A 30 -3.00 -18.85 -11.48
CA SER A 30 -2.95 -19.78 -10.35
C SER A 30 -2.79 -19.01 -9.02
N ASP A 31 -3.36 -19.53 -7.93
CA ASP A 31 -3.16 -19.01 -6.55
C ASP A 31 -1.66 -18.83 -6.24
N THR A 32 -0.79 -19.69 -6.80
CA THR A 32 0.67 -19.63 -6.67
C THR A 32 1.26 -18.36 -7.29
N LEU A 33 0.72 -17.91 -8.44
CA LEU A 33 1.22 -16.71 -9.13
C LEU A 33 0.84 -15.44 -8.37
N VAL A 34 -0.38 -15.37 -7.84
CA VAL A 34 -0.83 -14.26 -6.98
C VAL A 34 0.00 -14.18 -5.71
N SER A 35 0.27 -15.32 -5.07
CA SER A 35 1.13 -15.39 -3.89
C SER A 35 2.57 -14.94 -4.16
N GLY A 36 3.16 -15.41 -5.27
CA GLY A 36 4.50 -15.00 -5.70
C GLY A 36 4.60 -13.50 -6.01
N PHE A 37 3.63 -12.96 -6.76
CA PHE A 37 3.55 -11.54 -7.06
C PHE A 37 3.40 -10.70 -5.78
N THR A 38 2.49 -11.09 -4.87
CA THR A 38 2.27 -10.38 -3.61
C THR A 38 3.52 -10.37 -2.74
N THR A 39 4.26 -11.48 -2.69
CA THR A 39 5.53 -11.58 -1.97
C THR A 39 6.60 -10.67 -2.58
N GLY A 40 6.74 -10.67 -3.91
CA GLY A 40 7.66 -9.77 -4.61
C GLY A 40 7.32 -8.29 -4.40
N ALA A 41 6.04 -7.94 -4.50
CA ALA A 41 5.54 -6.59 -4.22
C ALA A 41 5.79 -6.19 -2.75
N ALA A 42 5.60 -7.09 -1.80
CA ALA A 42 5.88 -6.85 -0.38
C ALA A 42 7.37 -6.55 -0.14
N VAL A 43 8.29 -7.31 -0.75
CA VAL A 43 9.73 -7.03 -0.69
C VAL A 43 10.05 -5.68 -1.32
N HIS A 44 9.45 -5.38 -2.48
CA HIS A 44 9.65 -4.10 -3.17
C HIS A 44 9.21 -2.91 -2.30
N VAL A 45 8.04 -3.01 -1.66
CA VAL A 45 7.53 -2.01 -0.72
C VAL A 45 8.38 -1.95 0.56
N ALA A 46 8.88 -3.06 1.07
CA ALA A 46 9.75 -3.07 2.24
C ALA A 46 11.07 -2.31 1.98
N VAL A 47 11.72 -2.57 0.84
CA VAL A 47 12.86 -1.75 0.37
C VAL A 47 12.41 -0.30 0.15
N GLY A 48 11.18 -0.12 -0.34
CA GLY A 48 10.38 1.12 -0.39
C GLY A 48 10.46 1.97 0.86
N GLN A 49 10.31 1.36 2.02
CA GLN A 49 10.21 2.07 3.30
C GLN A 49 11.55 2.20 4.05
N LEU A 50 12.57 1.43 3.66
CA LEU A 50 13.84 1.39 4.38
C LEU A 50 14.56 2.75 4.40
N ASN A 51 14.46 3.54 3.33
CA ASN A 51 14.98 4.90 3.28
C ASN A 51 14.22 5.85 4.24
N VAL A 52 12.92 5.64 4.46
CA VAL A 52 12.11 6.42 5.41
C VAL A 52 12.49 6.07 6.84
N VAL A 53 12.63 4.77 7.15
CA VAL A 53 13.04 4.28 8.47
C VAL A 53 14.44 4.78 8.86
N LEU A 54 15.38 4.79 7.91
CA LEU A 54 16.74 5.29 8.12
C LEU A 54 16.84 6.83 8.07
N GLY A 55 15.81 7.53 7.61
CA GLY A 55 15.82 8.99 7.49
C GLY A 55 16.72 9.53 6.36
N ILE A 56 17.17 8.68 5.44
CA ILE A 56 18.10 9.04 4.36
C ILE A 56 17.36 9.54 3.11
N ASN A 57 17.93 10.54 2.44
CA ASN A 57 17.39 11.07 1.20
C ASN A 57 18.03 10.38 -0.01
N VAL A 58 17.59 9.16 -0.30
CA VAL A 58 18.04 8.43 -1.49
C VAL A 58 17.34 9.01 -2.71
N LYS A 59 18.12 9.54 -3.67
CA LYS A 59 17.61 9.94 -4.98
C LYS A 59 16.92 8.74 -5.62
N SER A 60 15.69 8.95 -6.09
CA SER A 60 14.94 7.93 -6.82
C SER A 60 15.64 7.64 -8.14
N VAL A 61 16.49 6.61 -8.16
CA VAL A 61 16.87 5.91 -9.40
C VAL A 61 15.59 5.31 -9.99
N GLY A 62 15.41 5.42 -11.31
CA GLY A 62 14.14 5.17 -12.00
C GLY A 62 13.49 3.78 -11.77
N ASN A 63 12.32 3.59 -12.37
CA ASN A 63 11.28 2.60 -12.03
C ASN A 63 11.69 1.10 -11.98
N MET A 64 12.92 0.69 -12.29
CA MET A 64 13.27 -0.74 -12.43
C MET A 64 14.53 -1.20 -11.68
N HIS A 65 15.25 -0.32 -10.97
CA HIS A 65 16.55 -0.69 -10.38
C HIS A 65 16.49 -0.85 -8.86
N ILE A 66 15.76 -1.87 -8.38
CA ILE A 66 15.73 -2.18 -6.94
C ILE A 66 17.12 -2.48 -6.38
N PHE A 67 17.99 -3.12 -7.17
CA PHE A 67 19.37 -3.40 -6.78
C PHE A 67 20.20 -2.12 -6.59
N GLU A 68 20.06 -1.13 -7.48
CA GLU A 68 20.72 0.17 -7.31
C GLU A 68 20.17 0.91 -6.10
N ARG A 69 18.87 0.82 -5.87
CA ARG A 69 18.25 1.41 -4.69
C ARG A 69 18.77 0.80 -3.40
N ILE A 70 18.95 -0.52 -3.34
CA ILE A 70 19.57 -1.22 -2.21
C ILE A 70 21.03 -0.76 -2.04
N ALA A 71 21.80 -0.70 -3.12
CA ALA A 71 23.19 -0.23 -3.07
C ALA A 71 23.29 1.20 -2.53
N ASN A 72 22.41 2.10 -3.00
CA ASN A 72 22.34 3.48 -2.53
C ASN A 72 21.90 3.58 -1.06
N ILE A 73 20.97 2.73 -0.61
CA ILE A 73 20.58 2.67 0.81
C ILE A 73 21.77 2.24 1.67
N ILE A 74 22.50 1.20 1.26
CA ILE A 74 23.68 0.70 1.99
C ILE A 74 24.77 1.78 2.05
N ALA A 75 25.03 2.47 0.94
CA ALA A 75 25.98 3.58 0.88
C ALA A 75 25.55 4.78 1.74
N GLY A 76 24.25 5.00 1.92
CA GLY A 76 23.68 6.09 2.72
C GLY A 76 23.52 5.78 4.22
N ILE A 77 23.77 4.57 4.68
CA ILE A 77 23.71 4.20 6.12
C ILE A 77 24.48 5.17 7.03
N PRO A 78 25.72 5.61 6.72
CA PRO A 78 26.45 6.55 7.60
C PRO A 78 25.82 7.94 7.70
N GLU A 79 24.97 8.33 6.74
CA GLU A 79 24.24 9.62 6.75
C GLU A 79 22.85 9.50 7.39
N ALA A 80 22.52 8.34 7.98
CA ALA A 80 21.22 8.11 8.62
C ALA A 80 20.98 9.05 9.80
N ASN A 81 19.76 9.59 9.88
CA ASN A 81 19.37 10.46 10.99
C ASN A 81 18.97 9.58 12.19
N PRO A 82 19.73 9.60 13.30
CA PRO A 82 19.47 8.71 14.44
C PRO A 82 18.10 8.95 15.09
N TYR A 83 17.58 10.18 15.05
CA TYR A 83 16.27 10.50 15.61
C TYR A 83 15.13 9.86 14.81
N VAL A 84 15.27 9.76 13.48
CA VAL A 84 14.30 9.07 12.62
C VAL A 84 14.33 7.57 12.86
N VAL A 85 15.52 7.00 13.07
CA VAL A 85 15.67 5.57 13.38
C VAL A 85 15.05 5.24 14.75
N ILE A 86 15.29 6.06 15.77
CA ILE A 86 14.70 5.84 17.11
C ILE A 86 13.19 5.96 17.05
N THR A 87 12.65 7.01 16.42
CA THR A 87 11.20 7.22 16.33
C THR A 87 10.50 6.12 15.53
N SER A 88 11.09 5.67 14.41
CA SER A 88 10.57 4.55 13.63
C SER A 88 10.63 3.23 14.41
N LEU A 89 11.71 2.95 15.14
CA LEU A 89 11.82 1.77 15.99
C LEU A 89 10.78 1.78 17.12
N CYS A 90 10.62 2.90 17.82
CA CYS A 90 9.59 3.07 18.85
C CYS A 90 8.18 2.86 18.28
N SER A 91 7.91 3.40 17.08
CA SER A 91 6.62 3.24 16.41
C SER A 91 6.33 1.79 16.03
N MET A 92 7.35 1.06 15.57
CA MET A 92 7.23 -0.34 15.18
C MET A 92 7.02 -1.23 16.42
N LEU A 93 7.75 -0.96 17.51
CA LEU A 93 7.54 -1.64 18.80
C LEU A 93 6.15 -1.36 19.37
N PHE A 94 5.66 -0.13 19.29
CA PHE A 94 4.32 0.22 19.76
C PHE A 94 3.23 -0.58 19.03
N ILE A 95 3.29 -0.65 17.69
CA ILE A 95 2.33 -1.44 16.90
C ILE A 95 2.47 -2.93 17.21
N TYR A 96 3.70 -3.44 17.29
CA TYR A 96 3.97 -4.84 17.57
C TYR A 96 3.40 -5.25 18.94
N ILE A 97 3.67 -4.46 19.98
CA ILE A 97 3.15 -4.70 21.33
C ILE A 97 1.62 -4.58 21.36
N GLY A 98 1.06 -3.55 20.70
CA GLY A 98 -0.38 -3.36 20.59
C GLY A 98 -1.10 -4.55 19.97
N LYS A 99 -0.60 -5.05 18.83
CA LYS A 99 -1.22 -6.17 18.11
C LYS A 99 -0.94 -7.54 18.73
N GLU A 100 0.28 -7.81 19.20
CA GLU A 100 0.67 -9.16 19.64
C GLU A 100 0.38 -9.39 21.13
N PHE A 101 0.54 -8.38 21.98
CA PHE A 101 0.38 -8.54 23.43
C PHE A 101 -0.95 -8.00 23.97
N ILE A 102 -1.42 -6.87 23.44
CA ILE A 102 -2.63 -6.19 23.97
C ILE A 102 -3.91 -6.69 23.27
N ASP A 103 -3.88 -6.90 21.95
CA ASP A 103 -5.05 -7.41 21.21
C ASP A 103 -5.57 -8.78 21.68
N PRO A 104 -4.74 -9.83 21.91
CA PRO A 104 -5.27 -11.14 22.32
C PRO A 104 -6.07 -11.15 23.63
N PRO A 105 -5.63 -10.52 24.75
CA PRO A 105 -6.44 -10.47 25.96
C PRO A 105 -7.68 -9.58 25.81
N VAL A 106 -7.59 -8.46 25.06
CA VAL A 106 -8.74 -7.59 24.80
C VAL A 106 -9.81 -8.32 23.97
N ARG A 107 -9.39 -9.04 22.93
CA ARG A 107 -10.27 -9.82 22.06
C ARG A 107 -10.91 -11.01 22.77
N ARG A 108 -10.24 -11.58 23.80
CA ARG A 108 -10.84 -12.59 24.69
C ARG A 108 -11.97 -12.01 25.55
N ARG A 109 -11.84 -10.76 26.00
CA ARG A 109 -12.82 -10.11 26.87
C ARG A 109 -13.97 -9.46 26.10
N SER A 110 -13.70 -8.93 24.92
CA SER A 110 -14.68 -8.29 24.05
C SER A 110 -14.37 -8.61 22.59
N LYS A 111 -15.14 -9.53 21.99
CA LYS A 111 -14.96 -9.95 20.60
C LYS A 111 -15.31 -8.86 19.57
N ALA A 112 -16.01 -7.82 19.99
CA ALA A 112 -16.59 -6.81 19.10
C ALA A 112 -15.71 -5.57 18.88
N ILE A 113 -14.65 -5.36 19.66
CA ILE A 113 -13.83 -4.15 19.59
C ILE A 113 -12.43 -4.49 19.08
N GLN A 114 -12.13 -4.06 17.86
CA GLN A 114 -10.78 -4.03 17.31
C GLN A 114 -10.21 -2.63 17.57
N ILE A 115 -9.09 -2.55 18.29
CA ILE A 115 -8.46 -1.27 18.62
C ILE A 115 -7.59 -0.83 17.42
N PRO A 116 -7.82 0.34 16.81
CA PRO A 116 -7.02 0.83 15.69
C PRO A 116 -5.70 1.44 16.19
N TYR A 117 -4.72 0.59 16.54
CA TYR A 117 -3.42 1.03 17.05
C TYR A 117 -2.66 1.97 16.09
N GLU A 118 -2.83 1.76 14.78
CA GLU A 118 -2.24 2.60 13.73
C GLU A 118 -2.73 4.06 13.83
N LEU A 119 -4.03 4.24 14.05
CA LEU A 119 -4.62 5.58 14.21
C LEU A 119 -4.13 6.26 15.49
N ILE A 120 -4.07 5.51 16.59
CA ILE A 120 -3.56 6.02 17.87
C ILE A 120 -2.11 6.49 17.72
N LEU A 121 -1.28 5.69 17.04
CA LEU A 121 0.11 6.04 16.76
C LEU A 121 0.23 7.33 15.93
N ILE A 122 -0.58 7.49 14.87
CA ILE A 122 -0.55 8.69 14.03
C ILE A 122 -0.92 9.94 14.84
N VAL A 123 -1.98 9.87 15.65
CA VAL A 123 -2.41 10.99 16.50
C VAL A 123 -1.34 11.32 17.54
N ALA A 124 -0.85 10.33 18.27
CA ALA A 124 0.19 10.52 19.28
C ALA A 124 1.49 11.06 18.66
N GLY A 125 1.91 10.50 17.52
CA GLY A 125 3.09 10.92 16.78
C GLY A 125 3.00 12.36 16.30
N THR A 126 1.81 12.80 15.87
CA THR A 126 1.58 14.19 15.44
C THR A 126 1.66 15.16 16.63
N VAL A 127 1.07 14.81 17.78
CA VAL A 127 1.15 15.62 19.01
C VAL A 127 2.60 15.73 19.51
N ILE A 128 3.33 14.62 19.53
CA ILE A 128 4.76 14.61 19.91
C ILE A 128 5.58 15.43 18.92
N SER A 129 5.32 15.26 17.61
CA SER A 129 5.99 16.01 16.56
C SER A 129 5.81 17.51 16.68
N TYR A 130 4.60 17.96 17.04
CA TYR A 130 4.28 19.36 17.24
C TYR A 130 4.90 19.93 18.53
N THR A 131 4.82 19.20 19.64
CA THR A 131 5.30 19.66 20.95
C THR A 131 6.82 19.71 21.04
N MET A 132 7.50 18.73 20.45
CA MET A 132 8.98 18.63 20.46
C MET A 132 9.65 19.28 19.26
N LYS A 133 8.89 19.92 18.35
CA LYS A 133 9.41 20.58 17.13
C LYS A 133 10.45 19.74 16.38
N LEU A 134 10.15 18.45 16.15
CA LEU A 134 11.10 17.49 15.58
C LEU A 134 11.67 17.90 14.21
N GLN A 135 10.95 18.75 13.49
CA GLN A 135 11.42 19.29 12.22
C GLN A 135 12.56 20.29 12.38
N ASP A 136 12.45 21.21 13.35
CA ASP A 136 13.38 22.33 13.52
C ASP A 136 14.65 21.88 14.23
N ASP A 137 14.50 21.12 15.32
CA ASP A 137 15.62 20.75 16.18
C ASP A 137 16.35 19.48 15.69
N PHE A 138 15.60 18.55 15.09
CA PHE A 138 16.11 17.21 14.76
C PHE A 138 16.12 16.89 13.26
N HIS A 139 15.80 17.88 12.41
CA HIS A 139 15.77 17.76 10.94
C HIS A 139 14.98 16.52 10.45
N VAL A 140 13.94 16.14 11.19
CA VAL A 140 13.06 15.05 10.82
C VAL A 140 12.12 15.55 9.72
N ARG A 141 12.00 14.78 8.63
CA ARG A 141 11.04 15.10 7.56
C ARG A 141 9.62 14.90 8.05
N CYS A 142 8.96 15.99 8.42
CA CYS A 142 7.55 16.01 8.77
C CYS A 142 6.67 16.13 7.52
N VAL A 143 5.44 15.64 7.63
CA VAL A 143 4.43 15.80 6.58
C VAL A 143 4.12 17.30 6.45
N GLY A 144 4.29 17.83 5.24
CA GLY A 144 4.04 19.24 4.95
C GLY A 144 2.56 19.60 4.91
N ASN A 145 2.26 20.79 4.39
CA ASN A 145 0.88 21.28 4.33
C ASN A 145 0.03 20.43 3.37
N ILE A 146 -1.02 19.81 3.90
CA ILE A 146 -1.99 19.04 3.11
C ILE A 146 -3.09 20.02 2.66
N PRO A 147 -3.28 20.24 1.35
CA PRO A 147 -4.31 21.16 0.87
C PRO A 147 -5.69 20.65 1.29
N VAL A 148 -6.48 21.54 1.89
CA VAL A 148 -7.87 21.27 2.27
C VAL A 148 -8.79 21.53 1.08
N GLY A 149 -9.64 20.55 0.77
CA GLY A 149 -10.63 20.61 -0.31
C GLY A 149 -10.41 19.55 -1.39
N MET A 150 -11.44 19.32 -2.20
CA MET A 150 -11.33 18.41 -3.35
C MET A 150 -10.45 19.03 -4.44
N PRO A 151 -9.48 18.27 -4.98
CA PRO A 151 -8.75 18.73 -6.16
C PRO A 151 -9.74 18.90 -7.32
N ARG A 152 -9.51 19.92 -8.17
CA ARG A 152 -10.37 20.16 -9.33
C ARG A 152 -10.30 18.94 -10.27
N PRO A 153 -11.44 18.44 -10.79
CA PRO A 153 -11.42 17.38 -11.79
C PRO A 153 -10.63 17.86 -13.02
N GLN A 154 -9.65 17.06 -13.44
CA GLN A 154 -8.86 17.31 -14.63
C GLN A 154 -9.12 16.18 -15.62
N MET A 155 -9.25 16.52 -16.91
CA MET A 155 -9.42 15.50 -17.95
C MET A 155 -8.12 14.68 -18.11
N PRO A 156 -8.22 13.35 -18.29
CA PRO A 156 -7.08 12.52 -18.57
C PRO A 156 -6.46 12.87 -19.92
N ARG A 157 -5.15 12.73 -20.04
CA ARG A 157 -4.44 12.90 -21.32
C ARG A 157 -4.60 11.61 -22.14
N PHE A 158 -5.34 11.70 -23.24
CA PHE A 158 -5.61 10.54 -24.12
C PHE A 158 -4.35 10.00 -24.81
N ASP A 159 -3.30 10.81 -24.96
CA ASP A 159 -2.03 10.40 -25.58
C ASP A 159 -1.30 9.30 -24.78
N LEU A 160 -1.48 9.25 -23.46
CA LEU A 160 -0.80 8.28 -22.59
C LEU A 160 -1.54 6.94 -22.47
N ILE A 161 -2.74 6.83 -23.05
CA ILE A 161 -3.57 5.63 -22.92
C ILE A 161 -2.91 4.42 -23.60
N SER A 162 -2.32 4.63 -24.79
CA SER A 162 -1.64 3.56 -25.52
C SER A 162 -0.40 3.04 -24.80
N GLU A 163 0.35 3.93 -24.14
CA GLU A 163 1.55 3.59 -23.38
C GLU A 163 1.21 2.84 -22.08
N CYS A 164 0.10 3.21 -21.42
CA CYS A 164 -0.30 2.60 -20.14
C CYS A 164 -1.25 1.39 -20.30
N LEU A 165 -1.69 1.05 -21.51
CA LEU A 165 -2.70 0.01 -21.74
C LEU A 165 -2.24 -1.37 -21.23
N ALA A 166 -0.98 -1.74 -21.50
CA ALA A 166 -0.42 -3.01 -21.08
C ALA A 166 -0.32 -3.11 -19.55
N ASP A 167 0.15 -2.05 -18.89
CA ASP A 167 0.24 -1.96 -17.43
C ASP A 167 -1.15 -1.99 -16.78
N ALA A 168 -2.13 -1.29 -17.36
CA ALA A 168 -3.50 -1.26 -16.88
C ALA A 168 -4.17 -2.64 -16.96
N LEU A 169 -3.99 -3.38 -18.07
CA LEU A 169 -4.49 -4.76 -18.20
C LEU A 169 -3.88 -5.70 -17.16
N ALA A 170 -2.58 -5.56 -16.88
CA ALA A 170 -1.90 -6.36 -15.87
C ALA A 170 -2.43 -6.04 -14.45
N ILE A 171 -2.63 -4.76 -14.12
CA ILE A 171 -3.19 -4.32 -12.84
C ILE A 171 -4.64 -4.79 -12.66
N ALA A 172 -5.46 -4.67 -13.70
CA ALA A 172 -6.86 -5.11 -13.70
C ALA A 172 -6.99 -6.62 -13.44
N ALA A 173 -6.21 -7.43 -14.17
CA ALA A 173 -6.18 -8.89 -13.99
C ALA A 173 -5.79 -9.28 -12.55
N LEU A 174 -4.77 -8.62 -12.00
CA LEU A 174 -4.33 -8.83 -10.62
C LEU A 174 -5.41 -8.42 -9.60
N SER A 175 -6.07 -7.27 -9.81
CA SER A 175 -7.13 -6.78 -8.94
C SER A 175 -8.28 -7.77 -8.85
N ILE A 176 -8.75 -8.29 -9.98
CA ILE A 176 -9.81 -9.32 -10.04
C ILE A 176 -9.37 -10.59 -9.31
N ALA A 177 -8.14 -11.05 -9.53
CA ALA A 177 -7.63 -12.27 -8.89
C ALA A 177 -7.58 -12.14 -7.35
N ILE A 178 -7.16 -10.99 -6.82
CA ILE A 178 -7.15 -10.71 -5.38
C ILE A 178 -8.57 -10.67 -4.82
N HIS A 179 -9.51 -10.01 -5.51
CA HIS A 179 -10.91 -9.93 -5.10
C HIS A 179 -11.58 -11.32 -5.04
N ILE A 180 -11.39 -12.15 -6.07
CA ILE A 180 -11.92 -13.52 -6.09
C ILE A 180 -11.31 -14.36 -4.96
N SER A 181 -10.01 -14.24 -4.72
CA SER A 181 -9.32 -14.95 -3.63
C SER A 181 -9.87 -14.56 -2.25
N MET A 182 -10.07 -13.26 -2.03
CA MET A 182 -10.66 -12.73 -0.80
C MET A 182 -12.12 -13.20 -0.64
N ALA A 183 -12.90 -13.17 -1.71
CA ALA A 183 -14.28 -13.65 -1.73
C ALA A 183 -14.33 -15.14 -1.33
N LYS A 184 -13.54 -16.01 -1.98
CA LYS A 184 -13.44 -17.44 -1.63
C LYS A 184 -13.04 -17.67 -0.16
N MET A 185 -12.10 -16.88 0.37
CA MET A 185 -11.71 -16.95 1.78
C MET A 185 -12.87 -16.63 2.72
N LEU A 186 -13.65 -15.59 2.42
CA LEU A 186 -14.82 -15.19 3.18
C LEU A 186 -15.95 -16.24 3.09
N ALA A 187 -16.21 -16.80 1.90
CA ALA A 187 -17.14 -17.92 1.76
C ALA A 187 -16.78 -19.10 2.65
N LYS A 188 -15.51 -19.51 2.63
CA LYS A 188 -15.04 -20.63 3.43
C LYS A 188 -15.14 -20.35 4.93
N LYS A 189 -14.88 -19.11 5.36
CA LYS A 189 -15.02 -18.69 6.77
C LYS A 189 -16.48 -18.59 7.23
N LEU A 190 -17.36 -18.10 6.37
CA LEU A 190 -18.76 -17.82 6.70
C LEU A 190 -19.73 -18.95 6.28
N LYS A 191 -19.23 -20.01 5.63
CA LYS A 191 -19.99 -21.16 5.09
C LYS A 191 -21.10 -20.76 4.10
N TYR A 192 -20.88 -19.72 3.30
CA TYR A 192 -21.77 -19.37 2.18
C TYR A 192 -21.20 -19.88 0.85
N ASN A 193 -22.08 -20.32 -0.04
CA ASN A 193 -21.69 -20.73 -1.40
C ASN A 193 -21.52 -19.47 -2.26
N ILE A 194 -20.37 -19.30 -2.92
CA ILE A 194 -20.13 -18.18 -3.83
C ILE A 194 -20.30 -18.67 -5.26
N ASP A 195 -21.23 -18.04 -5.97
CA ASP A 195 -21.37 -18.21 -7.40
C ASP A 195 -20.33 -17.32 -8.12
N ALA A 196 -19.40 -17.95 -8.83
CA ALA A 196 -18.25 -17.26 -9.44
C ALA A 196 -18.68 -16.29 -10.56
N GLY A 197 -19.88 -16.46 -11.13
CA GLY A 197 -20.43 -15.58 -12.16
C GLY A 197 -20.87 -14.20 -11.65
N GLN A 198 -21.18 -14.05 -10.37
CA GLN A 198 -21.75 -12.80 -9.83
C GLN A 198 -20.68 -11.77 -9.43
N VAL A 199 -19.49 -12.23 -9.02
CA VAL A 199 -18.34 -11.38 -8.64
C VAL A 199 -17.69 -10.72 -9.86
N GLY A 200 -17.96 -11.23 -11.06
CA GLY A 200 -17.46 -10.70 -12.32
C GLY A 200 -18.29 -9.59 -12.96
N SER A 201 -19.46 -9.29 -12.41
CA SER A 201 -20.44 -8.36 -13.00
C SER A 201 -20.61 -7.04 -12.23
N LEU A 202 -19.77 -6.82 -11.20
CA LEU A 202 -19.66 -5.59 -10.41
C LEU A 202 -18.32 -4.92 -10.70
#